data_AF-A0A2M7A753-F1
#
_entry.id   AF-A0A2M7A753-F1
#
_cell.length_a   1.000
_cell.length_b   1.000
_cell.length_c   1.000
_cell.angle_alpha   90.00
_cell.angle_beta   90.00
_cell.angle_gamma   90.00
#
_symmetry.space_group_name_H-M   'P 1'
#
loop_
_entity.id
_entity.type
_entity.pdbx_description
1 polymer ?
#
loop_
_entity_poly.entity_id
_entity_poly.type
_entity_poly.pdbx_seq_one_letter_code
_entity_poly.pdbx_strand_id
1 'polypeptide(L)'
;MCGLQRVFHRARVSLQRHPTDSTRALVPPQRQGGEVLVKRPLWMGAVIGTALTTGRAIAEERFPPPEFETGYKIPALKYPLPKWVGMEYLDVALLLVALAVGTYLVYTKRSRRGLALLSILSLFYFGFYREGCVCAIGSIQNVALALGQTSYQIPLHVVGFFVLPLLFALFFGRTFCAAVCPHGAIQELVVWRPVQVPRWLEHALGLLAYVYLGAAVLFAATGTSFILCQYDPFIAIFRLSGGFEMFLLGGCFLVIGLFVGRPYCRFLCPLGVLLGLFSHVSQKRVTIYPDHCVQCRLCEDSCPYNAIREPTIDDSHCDNTTSRRRLLVYLALAPVLLLLFGFLGSQFGAPMARAHATVQLQERLEQEDRGAVDGTTDASTAFRDAGRSRKELAAATATIQRRFHIGGWLLGLWVGLVVAVKLIGLSVRRGRDEYEADRGACVACGRCFPYCPADEDVRLQALASLEAESVEVRDETALLE
;
A
#
# COMPACT_ATOMS: atom_id res chain seq x y z
N MET A 1 30.24 -2.15 -23.69
CA MET A 1 30.05 -1.02 -24.63
C MET A 1 28.60 -0.82 -25.13
N CYS A 2 27.64 -1.69 -24.81
CA CYS A 2 26.23 -1.58 -25.26
C CYS A 2 25.34 -0.62 -24.40
N GLY A 3 25.92 0.04 -23.39
CA GLY A 3 25.22 1.00 -22.52
C GLY A 3 25.24 2.44 -23.05
N LEU A 4 26.34 2.87 -23.69
CA LEU A 4 26.49 4.23 -24.21
C LEU A 4 25.75 4.45 -25.55
N GLN A 5 25.62 3.42 -26.40
CA GLN A 5 24.87 3.54 -27.66
C GLN A 5 23.36 3.74 -27.46
N ARG A 6 22.80 3.36 -26.30
CA ARG A 6 21.37 3.57 -25.98
C ARG A 6 21.02 5.04 -25.70
N VAL A 7 21.98 5.84 -25.23
CA VAL A 7 21.75 7.27 -24.96
C VAL A 7 21.68 8.05 -26.27
N PHE A 8 22.55 7.71 -27.24
CA PHE A 8 22.58 8.38 -28.54
C PHE A 8 21.41 8.01 -29.47
N HIS A 9 20.86 6.79 -29.39
CA HIS A 9 19.66 6.43 -30.17
C HIS A 9 18.38 7.11 -29.63
N ARG A 10 18.32 7.41 -28.32
CA ARG A 10 17.18 8.10 -27.71
C ARG A 10 17.06 9.57 -28.12
N ALA A 11 18.20 10.23 -28.38
CA ALA A 11 18.23 11.62 -28.88
C ALA A 11 17.81 11.73 -30.36
N ARG A 12 18.04 10.67 -31.17
CA ARG A 12 17.73 10.70 -32.60
C ARG A 12 16.25 10.39 -32.92
N VAL A 13 15.58 9.60 -32.08
CA VAL A 13 14.15 9.25 -32.26
C VAL A 13 13.21 10.35 -31.73
N SER A 14 13.63 11.22 -30.80
CA SER A 14 12.77 12.32 -30.33
C SER A 14 12.65 13.49 -31.32
N LEU A 15 13.46 13.51 -32.39
CA LEU A 15 13.51 14.60 -33.37
C LEU A 15 12.71 14.33 -34.65
N GLN A 16 12.20 13.13 -34.87
CA GLN A 16 11.29 12.84 -35.98
C GLN A 16 9.84 12.78 -35.48
N ARG A 17 9.30 13.96 -35.12
CA ARG A 17 7.85 14.19 -35.17
C ARG A 17 7.51 14.46 -36.63
N HIS A 18 6.89 13.48 -37.31
CA HIS A 18 6.16 13.75 -38.55
C HIS A 18 4.67 13.44 -38.37
N PRO A 19 3.78 14.26 -38.95
CA PRO A 19 2.35 14.16 -38.75
C PRO A 19 1.74 13.06 -39.64
N THR A 20 0.71 12.42 -39.10
CA THR A 20 -0.41 11.75 -39.76
C THR A 20 -0.22 11.32 -41.22
N ASP A 21 -0.19 10.01 -41.46
CA ASP A 21 -0.75 9.47 -42.69
C ASP A 21 -1.60 8.22 -42.40
N SER A 22 -2.89 8.40 -42.58
CA SER A 22 -3.95 7.41 -42.44
C SER A 22 -4.14 6.74 -43.79
N THR A 23 -3.74 5.48 -43.93
CA THR A 23 -4.32 4.42 -44.80
C THR A 23 -3.28 3.35 -45.13
N ARG A 24 -3.16 2.34 -44.25
CA ARG A 24 -2.71 1.01 -44.67
C ARG A 24 -3.57 -0.03 -43.98
N ALA A 25 -4.48 -0.62 -44.74
CA ALA A 25 -5.17 -1.83 -44.37
C ALA A 25 -4.13 -2.94 -44.15
N LEU A 26 -3.90 -3.30 -42.88
CA LEU A 26 -3.12 -4.47 -42.50
C LEU A 26 -4.11 -5.61 -42.28
N VAL A 27 -4.16 -6.53 -43.24
CA VAL A 27 -4.84 -7.82 -43.11
C VAL A 27 -4.08 -8.65 -42.06
N PRO A 28 -4.70 -9.07 -40.95
CA PRO A 28 -4.03 -9.89 -39.95
C PRO A 28 -3.92 -11.35 -40.42
N PRO A 29 -2.84 -12.07 -40.09
CA PRO A 29 -2.78 -13.51 -40.30
C PRO A 29 -3.71 -14.21 -39.31
N GLN A 30 -4.62 -15.05 -39.82
CA GLN A 30 -5.46 -15.91 -38.98
C GLN A 30 -4.60 -17.00 -38.33
N ARG A 31 -4.53 -17.00 -37.00
CA ARG A 31 -4.10 -18.17 -36.21
C ARG A 31 -5.32 -18.80 -35.55
N GLN A 32 -5.50 -20.08 -35.84
CA GLN A 32 -6.56 -20.92 -35.31
C GLN A 32 -6.50 -21.01 -33.78
N GLY A 33 -7.69 -20.97 -33.16
CA GLY A 33 -7.89 -20.92 -31.72
C GLY A 33 -7.24 -22.09 -30.99
N GLY A 34 -6.40 -21.74 -30.00
CA GLY A 34 -6.05 -22.63 -28.91
C GLY A 34 -6.93 -22.31 -27.73
N GLU A 35 -7.75 -23.28 -27.30
CA GLU A 35 -8.50 -23.21 -26.05
C GLU A 35 -7.55 -22.87 -24.89
N VAL A 36 -7.83 -21.76 -24.21
CA VAL A 36 -7.12 -21.37 -23.00
C VAL A 36 -7.56 -22.31 -21.88
N LEU A 37 -6.79 -23.38 -21.71
CA LEU A 37 -6.95 -24.35 -20.64
C LEU A 37 -6.76 -23.66 -19.28
N VAL A 38 -7.86 -23.30 -18.62
CA VAL A 38 -7.90 -22.77 -17.26
C VAL A 38 -7.45 -23.87 -16.29
N LYS A 39 -6.14 -23.99 -16.08
CA LYS A 39 -5.60 -24.81 -14.98
C LYS A 39 -5.96 -24.14 -13.65
N ARG A 40 -6.97 -24.69 -12.97
CA ARG A 40 -7.27 -24.43 -11.55
C ARG A 40 -6.08 -24.87 -10.70
N PRO A 41 -5.37 -23.97 -9.99
CA PRO A 41 -4.44 -24.42 -8.96
C PRO A 41 -5.24 -24.76 -7.70
N LEU A 42 -5.30 -26.06 -7.43
CA LEU A 42 -5.80 -26.69 -6.21
C LEU A 42 -4.82 -26.38 -5.06
N TRP A 43 -4.86 -25.16 -4.53
CA TRP A 43 -4.23 -24.79 -3.26
C TRP A 43 -5.25 -24.03 -2.44
N MET A 44 -6.25 -24.76 -1.97
CA MET A 44 -7.33 -24.28 -1.12
C MET A 44 -7.27 -25.09 0.16
N GLY A 45 -6.89 -24.44 1.26
CA GLY A 45 -6.91 -25.02 2.59
C GLY A 45 -5.63 -24.78 3.38
N ALA A 46 -5.55 -23.61 4.03
CA ALA A 46 -4.96 -23.42 5.37
C ALA A 46 -4.59 -21.94 5.63
N VAL A 47 -5.58 -21.04 5.82
CA VAL A 47 -5.32 -19.73 6.48
C VAL A 47 -6.48 -19.28 7.41
N ILE A 48 -7.50 -20.11 7.68
CA ILE A 48 -8.58 -19.71 8.60
C ILE A 48 -8.70 -20.78 9.68
N GLY A 49 -8.13 -20.51 10.85
CA GLY A 49 -8.23 -21.44 11.97
C GLY A 49 -7.41 -21.09 13.20
N THR A 50 -7.39 -19.82 13.63
CA THR A 50 -7.10 -19.47 15.04
C THR A 50 -7.36 -17.98 15.29
N ALA A 51 -8.60 -17.63 15.63
CA ALA A 51 -8.95 -16.39 16.33
C ALA A 51 -10.43 -16.40 16.73
N LEU A 52 -10.81 -17.27 17.67
CA LEU A 52 -12.09 -17.18 18.37
C LEU A 52 -11.85 -17.34 19.87
N THR A 53 -11.32 -16.29 20.48
CA THR A 53 -11.47 -16.02 21.91
C THR A 53 -12.08 -14.63 22.04
N THR A 54 -13.41 -14.58 21.94
CA THR A 54 -14.17 -13.36 22.22
C THR A 54 -14.24 -13.16 23.73
N GLY A 55 -13.28 -12.41 24.28
CA GLY A 55 -13.41 -11.84 25.61
C GLY A 55 -14.18 -10.53 25.52
N ARG A 56 -15.32 -10.41 26.20
CA ARG A 56 -15.87 -9.10 26.55
C ARG A 56 -14.95 -8.51 27.62
N ALA A 57 -14.09 -7.57 27.24
CA ALA A 57 -13.39 -6.76 28.21
C ALA A 57 -14.39 -5.76 28.81
N ILE A 58 -14.90 -6.08 30.00
CA ILE A 58 -15.48 -5.08 30.88
C ILE A 58 -14.28 -4.31 31.44
N ALA A 59 -14.27 -2.99 31.23
CA ALA A 59 -13.24 -2.12 31.79
C ALA A 59 -13.47 -2.04 33.31
N GLU A 60 -12.86 -2.97 34.04
CA GLU A 60 -12.77 -2.92 35.50
C GLU A 60 -11.67 -1.91 35.85
N GLU A 61 -12.00 -0.85 36.59
CA GLU A 61 -10.99 0.10 37.08
C GLU A 61 -10.04 -0.64 38.02
N ARG A 62 -8.80 -0.87 37.56
CA ARG A 62 -7.79 -1.67 38.26
C ARG A 62 -7.28 -1.04 39.56
N PHE A 63 -7.58 0.25 39.78
CA PHE A 63 -7.21 0.98 40.98
C PHE A 63 -8.42 1.77 41.48
N PRO A 64 -8.86 1.58 42.73
CA PRO A 64 -9.88 2.44 43.31
C PRO A 64 -9.33 3.87 43.40
N PRO A 65 -10.15 4.89 43.12
CA PRO A 65 -9.71 6.28 43.23
C PRO A 65 -9.29 6.60 44.67
N PRO A 66 -8.23 7.39 44.87
CA PRO A 66 -7.84 7.83 46.21
C PRO A 66 -8.96 8.68 46.83
N GLU A 67 -9.28 8.42 48.09
CA GLU A 67 -10.23 9.21 48.86
C GLU A 67 -9.57 10.55 49.24
N PHE A 68 -10.05 11.65 48.66
CA PHE A 68 -9.59 12.99 49.01
C PHE A 68 -10.39 13.50 50.22
N GLU A 69 -9.71 13.92 51.30
CA GLU A 69 -10.37 14.44 52.52
C GLU A 69 -11.22 15.70 52.28
N THR A 70 -11.02 16.40 51.16
CA THR A 70 -11.60 17.73 50.88
C THR A 70 -12.98 17.71 50.20
N GLY A 71 -13.69 16.58 50.19
CA GLY A 71 -15.01 16.50 49.54
C GLY A 71 -14.96 16.75 48.02
N TYR A 72 -13.78 16.60 47.42
CA TYR A 72 -13.55 16.76 45.99
C TYR A 72 -14.33 15.69 45.22
N LYS A 73 -15.39 16.11 44.54
CA LYS A 73 -16.12 15.24 43.60
C LYS A 73 -15.27 15.09 42.35
N ILE A 74 -14.72 13.90 42.15
CA ILE A 74 -14.04 13.54 40.90
C ILE A 74 -14.98 13.89 39.75
N PRO A 75 -14.58 14.79 38.84
CA PRO A 75 -15.43 15.13 37.70
C PRO A 75 -15.68 13.83 36.94
N ALA A 76 -16.94 13.51 36.67
CA ALA A 76 -17.28 12.35 35.87
C ALA A 76 -16.51 12.45 34.56
N LEU A 77 -15.51 11.58 34.40
CA LEU A 77 -14.74 11.48 33.17
C LEU A 77 -15.75 11.17 32.08
N LYS A 78 -16.05 12.17 31.25
CA LYS A 78 -16.80 11.97 30.01
C LYS A 78 -15.86 11.22 29.07
N TYR A 79 -15.73 9.93 29.28
CA TYR A 79 -15.23 9.06 28.23
C TYR A 79 -16.19 9.24 27.05
N PRO A 80 -15.72 9.60 25.85
CA PRO A 80 -16.59 9.55 24.69
C PRO A 80 -17.10 8.12 24.62
N LEU A 81 -18.40 7.91 24.83
CA LEU A 81 -19.04 6.62 24.62
C LEU A 81 -18.58 6.13 23.24
N PRO A 82 -18.12 4.88 23.09
CA PRO A 82 -17.81 4.35 21.78
C PRO A 82 -19.02 4.59 20.89
N LYS A 83 -18.84 5.37 19.82
CA LYS A 83 -19.89 5.67 18.84
C LYS A 83 -20.51 4.32 18.48
N TRP A 84 -21.82 4.16 18.75
CA TRP A 84 -22.64 2.96 18.55
C TRP A 84 -21.89 1.78 17.91
N VAL A 85 -21.68 0.67 18.64
CA VAL A 85 -20.98 -0.55 18.16
C VAL A 85 -21.44 -0.99 16.75
N GLY A 86 -22.70 -0.74 16.37
CA GLY A 86 -23.21 -0.99 15.01
C GLY A 86 -22.53 -0.19 13.89
N MET A 87 -22.02 1.02 14.16
CA MET A 87 -21.33 1.85 13.17
C MET A 87 -20.01 1.23 12.71
N GLU A 88 -19.30 0.51 13.58
CA GLU A 88 -18.05 -0.17 13.21
C GLU A 88 -18.30 -1.31 12.22
N TYR A 89 -19.36 -2.09 12.44
CA TYR A 89 -19.78 -3.15 11.52
C TYR A 89 -20.33 -2.59 10.21
N LEU A 90 -21.04 -1.45 10.29
CA LEU A 90 -21.49 -0.72 9.10
C LEU A 90 -20.31 -0.29 8.23
N ASP A 91 -19.21 0.21 8.82
CA ASP A 91 -18.05 0.61 8.04
C ASP A 91 -17.40 -0.55 7.30
N VAL A 92 -17.30 -1.72 7.94
CA VAL A 92 -16.76 -2.94 7.32
C VAL A 92 -17.68 -3.42 6.20
N ALA A 93 -19.00 -3.37 6.41
CA ALA A 93 -19.98 -3.70 5.38
C ALA A 93 -19.87 -2.74 4.18
N LEU A 94 -19.79 -1.42 4.44
CA LEU A 94 -19.60 -0.41 3.41
C LEU A 94 -18.26 -0.58 2.68
N LEU A 95 -17.19 -0.95 3.39
CA LEU A 95 -15.90 -1.26 2.79
C LEU A 95 -16.01 -2.45 1.83
N LEU A 96 -16.70 -3.52 2.24
CA LEU A 96 -16.92 -4.70 1.41
C LEU A 96 -17.74 -4.36 0.15
N VAL A 97 -18.82 -3.59 0.30
CA VAL A 97 -19.64 -3.11 -0.81
C VAL A 97 -18.82 -2.23 -1.75
N ALA A 98 -18.06 -1.27 -1.23
CA ALA A 98 -17.20 -0.41 -2.04
C ALA A 98 -16.13 -1.20 -2.80
N LEU A 99 -15.54 -2.23 -2.18
CA LEU A 99 -14.59 -3.15 -2.82
C LEU A 99 -15.26 -3.97 -3.94
N ALA A 100 -16.46 -4.49 -3.71
CA ALA A 100 -17.22 -5.24 -4.71
C ALA A 100 -17.60 -4.34 -5.90
N VAL A 101 -18.15 -3.16 -5.64
CA VAL A 101 -18.50 -2.17 -6.68
C VAL A 101 -17.26 -1.71 -7.43
N GLY A 102 -16.17 -1.40 -6.73
CA GLY A 102 -14.89 -1.02 -7.37
C GLY A 102 -14.36 -2.12 -8.28
N THR A 103 -14.44 -3.38 -7.84
CA THR A 103 -14.02 -4.55 -8.64
C THR A 103 -14.91 -4.71 -9.87
N TYR A 104 -16.22 -4.59 -9.73
CA TYR A 104 -17.17 -4.61 -10.84
C TYR A 104 -16.90 -3.48 -11.86
N LEU A 105 -16.61 -2.26 -11.38
CA LEU A 105 -16.29 -1.11 -12.23
C LEU A 105 -14.96 -1.25 -12.98
N VAL A 106 -13.97 -1.92 -12.38
CA VAL A 106 -12.67 -2.20 -13.01
C VAL A 106 -12.80 -3.27 -14.08
N TYR A 107 -13.44 -4.40 -13.78
CA TYR A 107 -13.39 -5.59 -14.63
C TYR A 107 -14.59 -5.75 -15.57
N THR A 108 -15.79 -5.40 -15.12
CA THR A 108 -17.01 -5.61 -15.89
C THR A 108 -17.39 -4.35 -16.65
N LYS A 109 -17.61 -3.24 -15.93
CA LYS A 109 -18.07 -1.99 -16.57
C LYS A 109 -16.94 -1.21 -17.27
N ARG A 110 -15.67 -1.47 -16.88
CA ARG A 110 -14.45 -0.77 -17.34
C ARG A 110 -14.65 0.75 -17.43
N SER A 111 -15.20 1.35 -16.38
CA SER A 111 -15.64 2.77 -16.40
C SER A 111 -14.80 3.65 -15.49
N ARG A 112 -13.97 4.52 -16.10
CA ARG A 112 -13.20 5.53 -15.36
C ARG A 112 -14.08 6.51 -14.59
N ARG A 113 -15.21 6.94 -15.17
CA ARG A 113 -16.15 7.86 -14.52
C ARG A 113 -16.75 7.24 -13.27
N GLY A 114 -17.14 5.96 -13.33
CA GLY A 114 -17.63 5.22 -12.17
C GLY A 114 -16.57 5.09 -11.07
N LEU A 115 -15.32 4.77 -11.42
CA LEU A 115 -14.22 4.69 -10.46
C LEU A 115 -13.92 6.04 -9.79
N ALA A 116 -13.97 7.14 -10.56
CA ALA A 116 -13.78 8.48 -10.03
C ALA A 116 -14.91 8.86 -9.05
N LEU A 117 -16.16 8.57 -9.40
CA LEU A 117 -17.30 8.81 -8.50
C LEU A 117 -17.18 8.01 -7.20
N LEU A 118 -16.87 6.71 -7.29
CA LEU A 118 -16.64 5.88 -6.12
C LEU A 118 -15.46 6.39 -5.27
N SER A 119 -14.40 6.89 -5.90
CA SER A 119 -13.27 7.51 -5.20
C SER A 119 -13.69 8.73 -4.40
N ILE A 120 -14.52 9.59 -4.99
CA ILE A 120 -15.04 10.80 -4.34
C ILE A 120 -15.93 10.40 -3.14
N LEU A 121 -16.86 9.47 -3.33
CA LEU A 121 -17.72 8.97 -2.25
C LEU A 121 -16.91 8.33 -1.11
N SER A 122 -15.92 7.50 -1.45
CA SER A 122 -15.02 6.87 -0.47
C SER A 122 -14.16 7.90 0.28
N LEU A 123 -13.72 8.95 -0.42
CA LEU A 123 -12.97 10.06 0.19
C LEU A 123 -13.84 10.84 1.19
N PHE A 124 -15.08 11.16 0.83
CA PHE A 124 -15.98 11.85 1.75
C PHE A 124 -16.35 10.97 2.95
N TYR A 125 -16.70 9.70 2.73
CA TYR A 125 -17.11 8.80 3.81
C TYR A 125 -15.93 8.34 4.68
N PHE A 126 -14.94 7.62 4.12
CA PHE A 126 -13.83 7.05 4.89
C PHE A 126 -12.76 8.10 5.25
N GLY A 127 -12.62 9.16 4.46
CA GLY A 127 -11.71 10.27 4.74
C GLY A 127 -12.32 11.23 5.75
N PHE A 128 -13.22 12.11 5.30
CA PHE A 128 -13.70 13.24 6.11
C PHE A 128 -14.75 12.85 7.17
N TYR A 129 -15.76 12.04 6.83
CA TYR A 129 -16.83 11.68 7.78
C TYR A 129 -16.35 10.74 8.89
N ARG A 130 -15.50 9.76 8.54
CA ARG A 130 -14.85 8.85 9.49
C ARG A 130 -13.48 9.34 9.98
N GLU A 131 -13.07 10.55 9.62
CA GLU A 131 -11.82 11.17 10.08
C GLU A 131 -10.57 10.31 9.83
N GLY A 132 -10.60 9.49 8.77
CA GLY A 132 -9.56 8.53 8.43
C GLY A 132 -9.47 7.30 9.34
N CYS A 133 -10.45 7.06 10.22
CA CYS A 133 -10.45 5.95 11.17
C CYS A 133 -11.64 4.98 10.98
N VAL A 134 -11.43 3.67 10.86
CA VAL A 134 -10.16 2.93 10.91
C VAL A 134 -9.46 2.94 9.55
N CYS A 135 -8.19 3.37 9.52
CA CYS A 135 -7.39 3.30 8.30
C CYS A 135 -6.78 1.91 8.10
N ALA A 136 -6.89 1.38 6.87
CA ALA A 136 -6.23 0.15 6.47
C ALA A 136 -4.69 0.22 6.53
N ILE A 137 -4.11 1.43 6.57
CA ILE A 137 -2.67 1.63 6.71
C ILE A 137 -2.24 1.40 8.16
N GLY A 138 -2.92 2.02 9.11
CA GLY A 138 -2.63 1.88 10.55
C GLY A 138 -3.01 0.50 11.11
N SER A 139 -3.95 -0.21 10.48
CA SER A 139 -4.31 -1.57 10.91
C SER A 139 -3.14 -2.56 10.81
N ILE A 140 -2.13 -2.30 9.95
CA ILE A 140 -0.88 -3.08 9.90
C ILE A 140 -0.19 -3.10 11.26
N GLN A 141 -0.10 -1.96 11.94
CA GLN A 141 0.54 -1.86 13.24
C GLN A 141 -0.30 -2.47 14.36
N ASN A 142 -1.63 -2.41 14.27
CA ASN A 142 -2.51 -3.09 15.23
C ASN A 142 -2.35 -4.61 15.15
N VAL A 143 -2.25 -5.16 13.93
CA VAL A 143 -1.97 -6.57 13.71
C VAL A 143 -0.56 -6.94 14.20
N ALA A 144 0.45 -6.13 13.89
CA ALA A 144 1.81 -6.35 14.36
C ALA A 144 1.93 -6.32 15.90
N LEU A 145 1.21 -5.40 16.57
CA LEU A 145 1.16 -5.34 18.03
C LEU A 145 0.56 -6.60 18.63
N ALA A 146 -0.55 -7.10 18.08
CA ALA A 146 -1.18 -8.32 18.57
C ALA A 146 -0.33 -9.58 18.35
N LEU A 147 0.39 -9.64 17.23
CA LEU A 147 1.33 -10.72 16.97
C LEU A 147 2.57 -10.64 17.88
N GLY A 148 3.00 -9.43 18.25
CA GLY A 148 4.13 -9.19 19.13
C GLY A 148 3.82 -9.33 20.63
N GLN A 149 2.56 -9.13 21.03
CA GLN A 149 2.11 -9.16 22.41
C GLN A 149 0.80 -9.95 22.56
N THR A 150 0.86 -11.09 23.24
CA THR A 150 -0.30 -11.98 23.46
C THR A 150 -1.41 -11.35 24.29
N SER A 151 -1.14 -10.25 25.01
CA SER A 151 -2.12 -9.56 25.84
C SER A 151 -3.04 -8.59 25.07
N TYR A 152 -2.71 -8.24 23.83
CA TYR A 152 -3.47 -7.25 23.06
C TYR A 152 -4.56 -7.93 22.22
N GLN A 153 -5.82 -7.58 22.48
CA GLN A 153 -6.98 -8.06 21.71
C GLN A 153 -7.29 -7.07 20.58
N ILE A 154 -7.29 -7.52 19.33
CA ILE A 154 -7.63 -6.68 18.18
C ILE A 154 -9.15 -6.63 18.01
N PRO A 155 -9.76 -5.44 17.86
CA PRO A 155 -11.16 -5.32 17.46
C PRO A 155 -11.42 -5.92 16.07
N LEU A 156 -12.56 -6.60 15.90
CA LEU A 156 -12.91 -7.29 14.64
C LEU A 156 -12.95 -6.34 13.43
N HIS A 157 -13.41 -5.11 13.62
CA HIS A 157 -13.47 -4.14 12.54
C HIS A 157 -12.07 -3.78 12.01
N VAL A 158 -11.06 -3.67 12.89
CA VAL A 158 -9.66 -3.42 12.49
C VAL A 158 -9.12 -4.56 11.64
N VAL A 159 -9.44 -5.81 12.02
CA VAL A 159 -9.10 -7.00 11.23
C VAL A 159 -9.78 -6.94 9.87
N GLY A 160 -11.05 -6.56 9.80
CA GLY A 160 -11.78 -6.37 8.54
C GLY A 160 -11.10 -5.37 7.60
N PHE A 161 -10.71 -4.20 8.12
CA PHE A 161 -10.00 -3.16 7.36
C PHE A 161 -8.58 -3.57 6.93
N PHE A 162 -7.96 -4.54 7.59
CA PHE A 162 -6.67 -5.11 7.19
C PHE A 162 -6.83 -6.23 6.14
N VAL A 163 -7.70 -7.20 6.42
CA VAL A 163 -7.81 -8.44 5.65
C VAL A 163 -8.57 -8.24 4.34
N LEU A 164 -9.68 -7.48 4.33
CA LEU A 164 -10.50 -7.33 3.12
C LEU A 164 -9.72 -6.73 1.94
N PRO A 165 -8.95 -5.63 2.09
CA PRO A 165 -8.12 -5.12 0.98
C PRO A 165 -7.09 -6.13 0.48
N LEU A 166 -6.49 -6.94 1.37
CA LEU A 166 -5.50 -7.94 0.99
C LEU A 166 -6.12 -9.12 0.24
N LEU A 167 -7.30 -9.59 0.67
CA LEU A 167 -8.05 -10.62 -0.05
C LEU A 167 -8.44 -10.14 -1.45
N PHE A 168 -8.96 -8.92 -1.56
CA PHE A 168 -9.27 -8.35 -2.87
C PHE A 168 -8.01 -8.17 -3.73
N ALA A 169 -6.87 -7.78 -3.15
CA ALA A 169 -5.60 -7.75 -3.86
C ALA A 169 -5.16 -9.11 -4.39
N LEU A 170 -5.38 -10.18 -3.62
CA LEU A 170 -5.07 -11.54 -4.01
C LEU A 170 -5.95 -12.04 -5.16
N PHE A 171 -7.23 -11.69 -5.20
CA PHE A 171 -8.14 -12.22 -6.24
C PHE A 171 -8.25 -11.30 -7.46
N PHE A 172 -8.30 -10.00 -7.24
CA PHE A 172 -8.67 -8.98 -8.24
C PHE A 172 -7.59 -7.93 -8.45
N GLY A 173 -6.40 -8.08 -7.87
CA GLY A 173 -5.36 -7.05 -7.90
C GLY A 173 -5.76 -5.81 -7.08
N ARG A 174 -5.07 -4.69 -7.28
CA ARG A 174 -5.13 -3.52 -6.37
C ARG A 174 -6.40 -2.65 -6.50
N THR A 175 -7.58 -3.25 -6.58
CA THR A 175 -8.88 -2.55 -6.71
C THR A 175 -9.20 -1.65 -5.51
N PHE A 176 -8.73 -1.99 -4.31
CA PHE A 176 -8.82 -1.11 -3.13
C PHE A 176 -8.15 0.25 -3.39
N CYS A 177 -6.96 0.26 -4.00
CA CYS A 177 -6.25 1.48 -4.35
C CYS A 177 -6.94 2.24 -5.47
N ALA A 178 -7.69 1.57 -6.36
CA ALA A 178 -8.32 2.21 -7.51
C ALA A 178 -9.33 3.29 -7.08
N ALA A 179 -10.24 2.93 -6.16
CA ALA A 179 -11.38 3.80 -5.84
C ALA A 179 -11.86 3.78 -4.37
N VAL A 180 -11.32 2.93 -3.49
CA VAL A 180 -11.84 2.78 -2.12
C VAL A 180 -10.96 3.48 -1.08
N CYS A 181 -9.64 3.44 -1.28
CA CYS A 181 -8.68 4.05 -0.37
C CYS A 181 -8.79 5.60 -0.39
N PRO A 182 -9.12 6.27 0.74
CA PRO A 182 -9.26 7.73 0.77
C PRO A 182 -7.92 8.45 0.52
N HIS A 183 -6.80 7.93 1.04
CA HIS A 183 -5.45 8.43 0.73
C HIS A 183 -5.14 8.37 -0.77
N GLY A 184 -5.59 7.31 -1.44
CA GLY A 184 -5.43 7.16 -2.87
C GLY A 184 -6.33 8.11 -3.66
N ALA A 185 -7.58 8.27 -3.21
CA ALA A 185 -8.58 9.10 -3.84
C ALA A 185 -8.18 10.58 -3.83
N ILE A 186 -7.74 11.13 -2.69
CA ILE A 186 -7.32 12.54 -2.63
C ILE A 186 -6.14 12.82 -3.57
N GLN A 187 -5.17 11.91 -3.63
CA GLN A 187 -4.03 12.04 -4.54
C GLN A 187 -4.43 11.88 -6.00
N GLU A 188 -5.43 11.06 -6.30
CA GLU A 188 -5.91 10.87 -7.67
C GLU A 188 -6.64 12.10 -8.22
N LEU A 189 -7.40 12.77 -7.36
CA LEU A 189 -8.20 13.94 -7.72
C LEU A 189 -7.35 15.18 -7.99
N VAL A 190 -6.16 15.27 -7.38
CA VAL A 190 -5.24 16.41 -7.62
C VAL A 190 -4.33 16.24 -8.83
N VAL A 191 -4.26 15.06 -9.45
CA VAL A 191 -3.39 14.85 -10.62
C VAL A 191 -3.87 15.70 -11.79
N TRP A 192 -3.06 16.66 -12.21
CA TRP A 192 -3.36 17.52 -13.35
C TRP A 192 -2.53 17.17 -14.57
N ARG A 193 -1.20 17.24 -14.46
CA ARG A 193 -0.27 16.97 -15.57
C ARG A 193 0.75 15.92 -15.17
N PRO A 194 0.40 14.62 -15.27
CA PRO A 194 1.27 13.55 -14.83
C PRO A 194 2.55 13.49 -15.67
N VAL A 195 3.69 13.45 -14.98
CA VAL A 195 5.04 13.26 -15.52
C VAL A 195 5.51 11.87 -15.13
N GLN A 196 6.02 11.13 -16.12
CA GLN A 196 6.59 9.82 -15.87
C GLN A 196 7.94 9.95 -15.18
N VAL A 197 8.08 9.33 -14.01
CA VAL A 197 9.32 9.32 -13.23
C VAL A 197 10.28 8.30 -13.86
N PRO A 198 11.59 8.57 -13.95
CA PRO A 198 12.52 7.60 -14.51
C PRO A 198 12.57 6.33 -13.66
N ARG A 199 12.52 5.15 -14.31
CA ARG A 199 12.40 3.84 -13.63
C ARG A 199 13.43 3.63 -12.51
N TRP A 200 14.68 4.08 -12.66
CA TRP A 200 15.71 3.92 -11.61
C TRP A 200 15.32 4.63 -10.31
N LEU A 201 14.76 5.83 -10.41
CA LEU A 201 14.34 6.64 -9.27
C LEU A 201 13.09 6.02 -8.62
N GLU A 202 12.17 5.49 -9.42
CA GLU A 202 10.99 4.80 -8.92
C GLU A 202 11.34 3.56 -8.09
N HIS A 203 12.33 2.78 -8.53
CA HIS A 203 12.78 1.60 -7.79
C HIS A 203 13.48 1.97 -6.48
N ALA A 204 14.27 3.07 -6.48
CA ALA A 204 14.96 3.60 -5.33
C ALA A 204 14.00 4.18 -4.30
N LEU A 205 13.12 5.12 -4.69
CA LEU A 205 12.09 5.68 -3.80
C LEU A 205 11.11 4.61 -3.34
N GLY A 206 10.75 3.66 -4.21
CA GLY A 206 9.91 2.54 -3.83
C GLY A 206 10.53 1.61 -2.79
N LEU A 207 11.85 1.68 -2.51
CA LEU A 207 12.47 0.96 -1.40
C LEU A 207 12.06 1.55 -0.04
N LEU A 208 11.82 2.87 0.01
CA LEU A 208 11.44 3.57 1.23
C LEU A 208 10.15 3.01 1.84
N ALA A 209 9.16 2.65 1.02
CA ALA A 209 7.94 1.99 1.50
C ALA A 209 8.21 0.63 2.18
N TYR A 210 9.19 -0.15 1.72
CA TYR A 210 9.55 -1.44 2.35
C TYR A 210 10.29 -1.23 3.67
N VAL A 211 11.18 -0.23 3.73
CA VAL A 211 11.87 0.17 4.97
C VAL A 211 10.84 0.67 5.98
N TYR A 212 9.91 1.52 5.55
CA TYR A 212 8.87 2.07 6.40
C TYR A 212 7.90 1.00 6.92
N LEU A 213 7.51 0.03 6.08
CA LEU A 213 6.74 -1.15 6.51
C LEU A 213 7.49 -1.94 7.59
N GLY A 214 8.77 -2.25 7.37
CA GLY A 214 9.57 -3.00 8.35
C GLY A 214 9.73 -2.25 9.67
N ALA A 215 10.00 -0.93 9.61
CA ALA A 215 10.09 -0.08 10.79
C ALA A 215 8.74 -0.02 11.53
N ALA A 216 7.62 0.12 10.81
CA ALA A 216 6.29 0.16 11.40
C ALA A 216 5.95 -1.13 12.16
N VAL A 217 6.30 -2.30 11.60
CA VAL A 217 6.14 -3.59 12.25
C VAL A 217 7.03 -3.70 13.48
N LEU A 218 8.30 -3.29 13.39
CA LEU A 218 9.24 -3.32 14.52
C LEU A 218 8.77 -2.46 15.70
N PHE A 219 8.37 -1.22 15.44
CA PHE A 219 7.91 -0.29 16.47
C PHE A 219 6.59 -0.73 17.11
N ALA A 220 5.69 -1.32 16.32
CA ALA A 220 4.45 -1.87 16.82
C ALA A 220 4.66 -3.15 17.65
N ALA A 221 5.45 -4.10 17.15
CA ALA A 221 5.73 -5.36 17.85
C ALA A 221 6.51 -5.14 19.17
N THR A 222 7.29 -4.07 19.26
CA THR A 222 7.98 -3.68 20.50
C THR A 222 7.11 -2.87 21.46
N GLY A 223 5.90 -2.46 21.06
CA GLY A 223 5.00 -1.64 21.88
C GLY A 223 5.43 -0.18 22.02
N THR A 224 6.29 0.30 21.13
CA THR A 224 6.92 1.63 21.24
C THR A 224 5.98 2.75 20.81
N SER A 225 5.57 2.75 19.55
CA SER A 225 4.72 3.80 18.99
C SER A 225 4.15 3.40 17.64
N PHE A 226 3.01 3.99 17.28
CA PHE A 226 2.37 3.81 15.99
C PHE A 226 2.87 4.85 14.98
N ILE A 227 4.10 4.67 14.49
CA ILE A 227 4.74 5.62 13.56
C ILE A 227 3.89 5.92 12.32
N LEU A 228 3.08 4.95 11.84
CA LEU A 228 2.23 5.18 10.67
C LEU A 228 1.17 6.22 10.96
N CYS A 229 0.53 6.16 12.11
CA CYS A 229 -0.51 7.11 12.50
C CYS A 229 0.07 8.47 12.90
N GLN A 230 1.27 8.48 13.49
CA GLN A 230 1.95 9.71 13.90
C GLN A 230 2.47 10.52 12.72
N TYR A 231 2.95 9.86 11.66
CA TYR A 231 3.51 10.53 10.49
C TYR A 231 2.65 10.35 9.23
N ASP A 232 1.34 10.10 9.38
CA ASP A 232 0.44 10.04 8.24
C ASP A 232 0.14 11.46 7.74
N PRO A 233 0.58 11.82 6.51
CA PRO A 233 0.40 13.17 6.01
C PRO A 233 -1.06 13.55 5.70
N PHE A 234 -1.96 12.58 5.54
CA PHE A 234 -3.34 12.81 5.13
C PHE A 234 -4.34 12.73 6.28
N ILE A 235 -4.04 11.99 7.36
CA ILE A 235 -4.93 11.92 8.53
C ILE A 235 -5.17 13.32 9.12
N ALA A 236 -4.13 14.16 9.22
CA ALA A 236 -4.28 15.53 9.70
C ALA A 236 -5.23 16.36 8.83
N ILE A 237 -5.19 16.17 7.51
CA ILE A 237 -6.09 16.82 6.55
C ILE A 237 -7.53 16.32 6.73
N PHE A 238 -7.74 15.01 6.88
CA PHE A 238 -9.06 14.43 7.05
C PHE A 238 -9.72 14.83 8.38
N ARG A 239 -8.92 14.98 9.44
CA ARG A 239 -9.39 15.39 10.77
C ARG A 239 -9.48 16.89 10.96
N LEU A 240 -8.96 17.68 10.02
CA LEU A 240 -8.74 19.12 10.17
C LEU A 240 -8.07 19.49 11.50
N SER A 241 -7.25 18.57 12.02
CA SER A 241 -6.55 18.70 13.30
C SER A 241 -5.23 17.94 13.24
N GLY A 242 -4.17 18.58 13.73
CA GLY A 242 -2.81 18.06 13.66
C GLY A 242 -1.78 19.17 13.86
N GLY A 243 -0.52 18.78 14.09
CA GLY A 243 0.59 19.73 14.13
C GLY A 243 0.86 20.33 12.74
N PHE A 244 1.43 21.54 12.71
CA PHE A 244 1.80 22.23 11.46
C PHE A 244 2.66 21.36 10.54
N GLU A 245 3.57 20.56 11.11
CA GLU A 245 4.45 19.65 10.39
C GLU A 245 3.70 18.60 9.57
N MET A 246 2.61 18.04 10.11
CA MET A 246 1.80 17.03 9.39
C MET A 246 1.06 17.66 8.21
N PHE A 247 0.51 18.86 8.40
CA PHE A 247 -0.14 19.62 7.33
C PHE A 247 0.83 20.01 6.23
N LEU A 248 2.04 20.46 6.61
CA LEU A 248 3.10 20.79 5.67
C LEU A 248 3.48 19.56 4.84
N LEU A 249 3.71 18.41 5.48
CA LEU A 249 4.04 17.17 4.80
C LEU A 249 2.92 16.72 3.83
N GLY A 250 1.66 16.76 4.27
CA GLY A 250 0.50 16.47 3.42
C GLY A 250 0.34 17.43 2.25
N GLY A 251 0.51 18.73 2.48
CA GLY A 251 0.53 19.75 1.44
C GLY A 251 1.63 19.48 0.41
N CYS A 252 2.85 19.17 0.85
CA CYS A 252 3.95 18.81 -0.05
C CYS A 252 3.61 17.58 -0.91
N PHE A 253 3.04 16.52 -0.34
CA PHE A 253 2.63 15.34 -1.12
C PHE A 253 1.53 15.66 -2.13
N LEU A 254 0.58 16.55 -1.81
CA LEU A 254 -0.46 16.98 -2.76
C LEU A 254 0.11 17.84 -3.88
N VAL A 255 1.02 18.77 -3.57
CA VAL A 255 1.70 19.60 -4.58
C VAL A 255 2.54 18.74 -5.52
N ILE A 256 3.32 17.80 -4.98
CA ILE A 256 4.05 16.81 -5.79
C ILE A 256 3.05 15.95 -6.58
N GLY A 257 1.91 15.63 -5.98
CA GLY A 257 0.80 14.87 -6.58
C GLY A 257 0.19 15.50 -7.84
N LEU A 258 0.34 16.81 -8.04
CA LEU A 258 -0.09 17.49 -9.27
C LEU A 258 0.65 16.96 -10.51
N PHE A 259 1.91 16.58 -10.33
CA PHE A 259 2.83 16.15 -11.39
C PHE A 259 3.17 14.67 -11.30
N VAL A 260 3.32 14.10 -10.11
CA VAL A 260 3.64 12.67 -9.94
C VAL A 260 2.38 11.97 -9.47
N GLY A 261 1.90 10.98 -10.22
CA GLY A 261 0.71 10.23 -9.83
C GLY A 261 0.91 9.49 -8.51
N ARG A 262 0.12 9.85 -7.48
CA ARG A 262 0.04 9.17 -6.17
C ARG A 262 1.41 8.96 -5.48
N PRO A 263 2.18 10.02 -5.18
CA PRO A 263 3.55 9.91 -4.70
C PRO A 263 3.63 9.16 -3.36
N TYR A 264 2.70 9.41 -2.43
CA TYR A 264 2.69 8.71 -1.14
C TYR A 264 2.36 7.23 -1.32
N CYS A 265 1.30 6.89 -2.07
CA CYS A 265 0.91 5.49 -2.28
C CYS A 265 1.99 4.68 -3.01
N ARG A 266 2.81 5.36 -3.83
CA ARG A 266 3.84 4.74 -4.66
C ARG A 266 5.16 4.56 -3.93
N PHE A 267 5.57 5.53 -3.12
CA PHE A 267 6.92 5.56 -2.55
C PHE A 267 7.00 5.37 -1.05
N LEU A 268 5.92 5.65 -0.31
CA LEU A 268 5.95 5.62 1.15
C LEU A 268 4.92 4.67 1.76
N CYS A 269 3.76 4.46 1.13
CA CYS A 269 2.67 3.70 1.72
C CYS A 269 3.01 2.20 1.96
N PRO A 270 3.03 1.74 3.23
CA PRO A 270 3.38 0.35 3.56
C PRO A 270 2.26 -0.62 3.15
N LEU A 271 1.00 -0.19 3.21
CA LEU A 271 -0.11 -0.98 2.69
C LEU A 271 0.01 -1.18 1.18
N GLY A 272 0.59 -0.22 0.47
CA GLY A 272 0.86 -0.33 -0.96
C GLY A 272 1.85 -1.45 -1.30
N VAL A 273 2.85 -1.68 -0.43
CA VAL A 273 3.80 -2.79 -0.56
C VAL A 273 3.08 -4.13 -0.41
N LEU A 274 2.27 -4.29 0.64
CA LEU A 274 1.50 -5.51 0.87
C LEU A 274 0.56 -5.79 -0.30
N LEU A 275 -0.28 -4.84 -0.67
CA LEU A 275 -1.21 -4.97 -1.80
C LEU A 275 -0.48 -5.30 -3.11
N GLY A 276 0.69 -4.71 -3.35
CA GLY A 276 1.52 -5.01 -4.52
C GLY A 276 2.05 -6.45 -4.53
N LEU A 277 2.47 -6.96 -3.37
CA LEU A 277 2.94 -8.33 -3.21
C LEU A 277 1.81 -9.35 -3.47
N PHE A 278 0.63 -9.13 -2.88
CA PHE A 278 -0.54 -9.99 -3.12
C PHE A 278 -1.03 -9.90 -4.58
N SER A 279 -1.01 -8.70 -5.16
CA SER A 279 -1.39 -8.47 -6.57
C SER A 279 -0.44 -9.14 -7.56
N HIS A 280 0.82 -9.38 -7.21
CA HIS A 280 1.74 -10.14 -8.07
C HIS A 280 1.28 -11.58 -8.31
N VAL A 281 0.63 -12.17 -7.30
CA VAL A 281 0.12 -13.55 -7.30
C VAL A 281 -1.35 -13.59 -7.73
N SER A 282 -1.94 -12.45 -8.13
CA SER A 282 -3.39 -12.39 -8.32
C SER A 282 -3.91 -13.23 -9.47
N GLN A 283 -5.10 -13.78 -9.26
CA GLN A 283 -5.80 -14.59 -10.26
C GLN A 283 -6.26 -13.73 -11.44
N LYS A 284 -7.08 -12.70 -11.15
CA LYS A 284 -7.52 -11.72 -12.14
C LYS A 284 -6.59 -10.51 -12.14
N ARG A 285 -6.28 -10.04 -13.33
CA ARG A 285 -5.33 -8.96 -13.61
C ARG A 285 -6.01 -7.96 -14.54
N VAL A 286 -5.76 -6.68 -14.33
CA VAL A 286 -6.23 -5.64 -15.25
C VAL A 286 -5.56 -5.87 -16.61
N THR A 287 -6.36 -6.18 -17.61
CA THR A 287 -5.93 -6.26 -19.00
C THR A 287 -6.18 -4.93 -19.68
N ILE A 288 -5.22 -4.48 -20.49
CA ILE A 288 -5.33 -3.22 -21.25
C ILE A 288 -6.35 -3.41 -22.36
N TYR A 289 -6.29 -4.56 -23.05
CA TYR A 289 -7.19 -4.96 -24.11
C TYR A 289 -8.22 -5.99 -23.58
N PRO A 290 -9.45 -5.98 -24.11
CA PRO A 290 -10.41 -7.04 -23.86
C PRO A 290 -10.07 -8.29 -24.69
N ASP A 291 -9.73 -8.13 -25.98
CA ASP A 291 -9.52 -9.26 -26.91
C ASP A 291 -8.12 -9.30 -27.53
N HIS A 292 -7.69 -8.23 -28.23
CA HIS A 292 -6.38 -8.19 -28.90
C HIS A 292 -5.70 -6.81 -28.82
N CYS A 293 -4.37 -6.80 -28.70
CA CYS A 293 -3.57 -5.57 -28.68
C CYS A 293 -3.07 -5.20 -30.09
N VAL A 294 -3.50 -4.04 -30.62
CA VAL A 294 -3.00 -3.51 -31.91
C VAL A 294 -1.69 -2.70 -31.81
N GLN A 295 -1.01 -2.76 -30.66
CA GLN A 295 0.26 -2.08 -30.39
C GLN A 295 0.27 -0.55 -30.66
N CYS A 296 -0.86 0.14 -30.49
CA CYS A 296 -1.03 1.59 -30.74
C CYS A 296 -0.32 2.53 -29.76
N ARG A 297 0.26 2.01 -28.66
CA ARG A 297 1.02 2.75 -27.62
C ARG A 297 0.24 3.78 -26.77
N LEU A 298 -1.03 4.05 -27.07
CA LEU A 298 -1.86 5.01 -26.33
C LEU A 298 -1.96 4.71 -24.81
N CYS A 299 -1.92 3.43 -24.44
CA CYS A 299 -1.95 3.02 -23.03
C CYS A 299 -0.70 3.48 -22.25
N GLU A 300 0.47 3.54 -22.89
CA GLU A 300 1.75 3.98 -22.29
C GLU A 300 1.65 5.44 -21.84
N ASP A 301 1.20 6.32 -22.74
CA ASP A 301 1.09 7.76 -22.50
C ASP A 301 -0.05 8.10 -21.53
N SER A 302 -1.15 7.33 -21.56
CA SER A 302 -2.29 7.54 -20.67
C SER A 302 -2.00 7.19 -19.20
N CYS A 303 -0.98 6.37 -18.94
CA CYS A 303 -0.70 5.83 -17.61
C CYS A 303 0.15 6.80 -16.75
N PRO A 304 -0.42 7.39 -15.68
CA PRO A 304 0.30 8.34 -14.84
C PRO A 304 1.31 7.67 -13.88
N TYR A 305 1.33 6.33 -13.80
CA TYR A 305 2.13 5.59 -12.82
C TYR A 305 3.25 4.74 -13.42
N ASN A 306 3.49 4.85 -14.73
CA ASN A 306 4.52 4.04 -15.42
C ASN A 306 4.33 2.52 -15.20
N ALA A 307 3.06 2.09 -15.17
CA ALA A 307 2.69 0.71 -14.88
C ALA A 307 2.44 -0.13 -16.13
N ILE A 308 2.60 0.43 -17.33
CA ILE A 308 2.47 -0.29 -18.59
C ILE A 308 3.85 -0.80 -19.02
N ARG A 309 3.94 -2.09 -19.32
CA ARG A 309 5.15 -2.76 -19.80
C ARG A 309 5.08 -2.92 -21.30
N GLU A 310 6.12 -2.44 -21.98
CA GLU A 310 6.27 -2.58 -23.42
C GLU A 310 6.54 -4.05 -23.83
N PRO A 311 6.16 -4.43 -25.07
CA PRO A 311 6.60 -5.67 -25.70
C PRO A 311 8.11 -5.77 -25.70
N THR A 312 8.63 -6.99 -25.54
CA THR A 312 10.06 -7.22 -25.64
C THR A 312 10.40 -7.29 -27.12
N ILE A 313 11.17 -6.32 -27.62
CA ILE A 313 11.71 -6.39 -28.98
C ILE A 313 12.53 -7.68 -29.08
N ASP A 314 12.26 -8.48 -30.11
CA ASP A 314 12.88 -9.78 -30.34
C ASP A 314 14.36 -9.59 -30.76
N ASP A 315 15.19 -9.24 -29.79
CA ASP A 315 16.63 -9.12 -29.95
C ASP A 315 17.22 -10.53 -29.92
N SER A 316 17.09 -11.27 -31.03
CA SER A 316 17.72 -12.58 -31.29
C SER A 316 19.25 -12.58 -31.13
N HIS A 317 19.86 -11.40 -30.94
CA HIS A 317 21.29 -11.16 -30.72
C HIS A 317 21.71 -10.95 -29.26
N CYS A 318 20.80 -11.00 -28.28
CA CYS A 318 21.20 -10.89 -26.87
C CYS A 318 21.72 -12.22 -26.31
N ASP A 319 23.04 -12.30 -26.11
CA ASP A 319 23.72 -13.46 -25.51
C ASP A 319 23.15 -13.84 -24.13
N ASN A 320 22.48 -15.00 -24.08
CA ASN A 320 21.91 -15.59 -22.87
C ASN A 320 22.96 -15.82 -21.76
N THR A 321 24.25 -15.98 -22.13
CA THR A 321 25.32 -16.19 -21.15
C THR A 321 25.53 -14.98 -20.26
N THR A 322 25.39 -13.75 -20.79
CA THR A 322 25.56 -12.52 -20.01
C THR A 322 24.43 -12.35 -18.98
N SER A 323 23.19 -12.64 -19.38
CA SER A 323 22.04 -12.57 -18.46
C SER A 323 22.12 -13.66 -17.38
N ARG A 324 22.52 -14.89 -17.74
CA ARG A 324 22.76 -15.99 -16.77
C ARG A 324 23.90 -15.65 -15.81
N ARG A 325 25.02 -15.12 -16.30
CA ARG A 325 26.15 -14.71 -15.46
C ARG A 325 25.75 -13.62 -14.46
N ARG A 326 24.98 -12.60 -14.90
CA ARG A 326 24.44 -11.57 -14.00
C ARG A 326 23.54 -12.18 -12.93
N LEU A 327 22.62 -13.06 -13.31
CA LEU A 327 21.74 -13.73 -12.36
C LEU A 327 22.54 -14.54 -11.31
N LEU A 328 23.54 -15.32 -11.74
CA LEU A 328 24.42 -16.06 -10.84
C LEU A 328 25.20 -15.15 -9.89
N VAL A 329 25.74 -14.03 -10.40
CA VAL A 329 26.43 -13.02 -9.58
C VAL A 329 25.49 -12.45 -8.53
N TYR A 330 24.25 -12.08 -8.89
CA TYR A 330 23.30 -11.54 -7.91
C TYR A 330 22.80 -12.57 -6.90
N LEU A 331 22.67 -13.84 -7.30
CA LEU A 331 22.35 -14.93 -6.37
C LEU A 331 23.49 -15.18 -5.38
N ALA A 332 24.75 -15.16 -5.84
CA ALA A 332 25.92 -15.28 -4.97
C ALA A 332 26.10 -14.05 -4.06
N LEU A 333 25.74 -12.86 -4.54
CA LEU A 333 25.81 -11.61 -3.78
C LEU A 333 24.67 -11.49 -2.75
N ALA A 334 23.53 -12.16 -2.96
CA ALA A 334 22.37 -12.09 -2.07
C ALA A 334 22.71 -12.38 -0.58
N PRO A 335 23.36 -13.49 -0.19
CA PRO A 335 23.70 -13.74 1.21
C PRO A 335 24.63 -12.67 1.80
N VAL A 336 25.56 -12.14 1.01
CA VAL A 336 26.45 -11.05 1.43
C VAL A 336 25.65 -9.77 1.71
N LEU A 337 24.67 -9.44 0.85
CA LEU A 337 23.77 -8.30 1.07
C LEU A 337 22.93 -8.49 2.33
N LEU A 338 22.38 -9.68 2.55
CA LEU A 338 21.59 -9.98 3.75
C LEU A 338 22.42 -9.77 5.02
N LEU A 339 23.64 -10.30 5.08
CA LEU A 339 24.53 -10.13 6.23
C LEU A 339 24.95 -8.67 6.42
N LEU A 340 25.29 -7.96 5.34
CA LEU A 340 25.67 -6.56 5.38
C LEU A 340 24.53 -5.68 5.92
N PHE A 341 23.32 -5.81 5.35
CA PHE A 341 22.17 -5.02 5.80
C PHE A 341 21.70 -5.44 7.19
N GLY A 342 21.78 -6.73 7.55
CA GLY A 342 21.52 -7.22 8.90
C GLY A 342 22.47 -6.60 9.94
N PHE A 343 23.77 -6.58 9.63
CA PHE A 343 24.77 -5.94 10.49
C PHE A 343 24.50 -4.44 10.63
N LEU A 344 24.31 -3.73 9.50
CA LEU A 344 23.98 -2.30 9.51
C LEU A 344 22.71 -2.03 10.33
N GLY A 345 21.65 -2.82 10.14
CA GLY A 345 20.39 -2.70 10.88
C GLY A 345 20.56 -2.89 12.39
N SER A 346 21.45 -3.79 12.82
CA SER A 346 21.72 -4.01 14.25
C SER A 346 22.40 -2.83 14.93
N GLN A 347 23.24 -2.08 14.20
CA GLN A 347 23.84 -0.83 14.69
C GLN A 347 22.79 0.25 14.95
N PHE A 348 21.68 0.26 14.20
CA PHE A 348 20.57 1.20 14.40
C PHE A 348 19.58 0.77 15.51
N GLY A 349 19.69 -0.45 16.05
CA GLY A 349 18.79 -0.95 17.09
C GLY A 349 18.83 -0.11 18.37
N ALA A 350 20.02 0.25 18.86
CA ALA A 350 20.17 1.06 20.07
C ALA A 350 19.62 2.49 19.91
N PRO A 351 19.92 3.24 18.82
CA PRO A 351 19.27 4.51 18.53
C PRO A 351 17.75 4.42 18.44
N MET A 352 17.20 3.38 17.80
CA MET A 352 15.76 3.19 17.68
C MET A 352 15.08 2.91 19.03
N ALA A 353 15.77 2.24 19.96
CA ALA A 353 15.25 1.98 21.30
C ALA A 353 14.96 3.26 22.09
N ARG A 354 15.66 4.37 21.78
CA ARG A 354 15.40 5.69 22.39
C ARG A 354 14.04 6.28 22.02
N ALA A 355 13.31 5.71 21.06
CA ALA A 355 11.94 6.11 20.82
C ALA A 355 10.98 5.55 21.90
N HIS A 356 11.38 4.55 22.68
CA HIS A 356 10.55 3.96 23.72
C HIS A 356 10.59 4.79 25.00
N ALA A 357 9.42 5.11 25.55
CA ALA A 357 9.26 5.98 26.72
C ALA A 357 10.10 5.54 27.93
N THR A 358 10.13 4.23 28.24
CA THR A 358 10.98 3.68 29.31
C THR A 358 12.47 3.92 29.11
N VAL A 359 12.96 3.84 27.87
CA VAL A 359 14.37 4.07 27.55
C VAL A 359 14.70 5.56 27.65
N GLN A 360 13.81 6.44 27.15
CA GLN A 360 13.95 7.89 27.32
C GLN A 360 13.96 8.29 28.79
N LEU A 361 13.07 7.70 29.61
CA LEU A 361 13.02 7.96 31.04
C LEU A 361 14.31 7.54 31.74
N GLN A 362 14.84 6.36 31.42
CA GLN A 362 16.11 5.88 31.97
C GLN A 362 17.28 6.79 31.58
N GLU A 363 17.42 7.14 30.30
CA GLU A 363 18.47 8.06 29.83
C GLU A 363 18.32 9.45 30.47
N ARG A 364 17.09 9.98 30.58
CA ARG A 364 16.84 11.27 31.22
C ARG A 364 17.25 11.26 32.69
N LEU A 365 16.87 10.24 33.45
CA LEU A 365 17.26 10.11 34.85
C LEU A 365 18.78 9.97 35.02
N GLU A 366 19.45 9.24 34.14
CA GLU A 366 20.92 9.16 34.14
C GLU A 366 21.59 10.51 33.84
N GLN A 367 21.00 11.32 32.96
CA GLN A 367 21.51 12.67 32.69
C GLN A 367 21.30 13.63 33.87
N GLU A 368 20.14 13.55 34.54
CA GLU A 368 19.85 14.29 35.76
C GLU A 368 20.83 13.91 36.89
N ASP A 369 21.09 12.61 37.08
CA ASP A 369 22.02 12.09 38.10
C ASP A 369 23.47 12.54 37.84
N ARG A 370 23.85 12.73 36.57
CA ARG A 370 25.17 13.22 36.15
C ARG A 370 25.29 14.74 36.18
N GLY A 371 24.21 15.46 36.50
CA GLY A 371 24.16 16.93 36.42
C GLY A 371 24.32 17.46 34.99
N ALA A 372 24.01 16.65 33.97
CA ALA A 372 24.16 17.03 32.57
C ALA A 372 22.97 17.85 32.02
N VAL A 373 21.88 17.96 32.78
CA VAL A 373 20.70 18.75 32.42
C VAL A 373 20.11 19.42 33.64
N ASP A 374 19.63 20.65 33.44
CA ASP A 374 18.98 21.42 34.48
C ASP A 374 17.51 20.98 34.66
N GLY A 375 17.11 20.79 35.90
CA GLY A 375 15.73 20.50 36.30
C GLY A 375 15.28 19.06 36.09
N THR A 376 14.18 18.72 36.76
CA THR A 376 13.50 17.43 36.67
C THR A 376 12.31 17.52 35.71
N THR A 377 12.03 16.45 34.98
CA THR A 377 10.82 16.32 34.15
C THR A 377 9.67 15.70 34.93
N ASP A 378 8.42 15.95 34.53
CA ASP A 378 7.23 15.35 35.17
C ASP A 378 7.29 13.81 35.20
N ALA A 379 7.85 13.20 34.15
CA ALA A 379 8.04 11.75 34.11
C ALA A 379 9.10 11.27 35.12
N SER A 380 10.16 12.06 35.35
CA SER A 380 11.21 11.76 36.31
C SER A 380 10.76 11.95 37.76
N THR A 381 9.95 12.98 38.04
CA THR A 381 9.38 13.22 39.38
C THR A 381 8.35 12.15 39.70
N ALA A 382 7.43 11.86 38.78
CA ALA A 382 6.46 10.78 38.94
C ALA A 382 7.12 9.40 39.17
N PHE A 383 8.27 9.12 38.51
CA PHE A 383 9.01 7.89 38.75
C PHE A 383 9.62 7.83 40.16
N ARG A 384 10.16 8.96 40.66
CA ARG A 384 10.71 9.06 42.02
C ARG A 384 9.60 8.91 43.07
N ASP A 385 8.45 9.55 42.84
CA ASP A 385 7.29 9.51 43.74
C ASP A 385 6.65 8.11 43.79
N ALA A 386 6.67 7.38 42.69
CA ALA A 386 6.15 6.01 42.62
C ALA A 386 6.99 4.97 43.40
N GLY A 387 8.16 5.35 43.91
CA GLY A 387 9.02 4.49 44.73
C GLY A 387 9.58 3.25 44.01
N ARG A 388 9.52 3.20 42.67
CA ARG A 388 10.04 2.07 41.89
C ARG A 388 11.57 2.02 41.93
N SER A 389 12.13 0.81 42.00
CA SER A 389 13.58 0.67 42.10
C SER A 389 14.28 1.00 40.77
N ARG A 390 15.41 1.73 40.83
CA ARG A 390 16.25 2.03 39.65
C ARG A 390 16.75 0.75 38.96
N LYS A 391 16.93 -0.32 39.73
CA LYS A 391 17.35 -1.64 39.23
C LYS A 391 16.27 -2.29 38.35
N GLU A 392 15.00 -2.20 38.75
CA GLU A 392 13.89 -2.68 37.91
C GLU A 392 13.77 -1.90 36.60
N LEU A 393 13.92 -0.56 36.65
CA LEU A 393 13.89 0.28 35.46
C LEU A 393 15.04 -0.04 34.49
N ALA A 394 16.25 -0.24 35.01
CA ALA A 394 17.41 -0.65 34.22
C ALA A 394 17.22 -2.05 33.59
N ALA A 395 16.68 -3.02 34.33
CA ALA A 395 16.39 -4.35 33.82
C ALA A 395 15.31 -4.34 32.70
N ALA A 396 14.25 -3.55 32.88
CA ALA A 396 13.24 -3.34 31.86
C ALA A 396 13.83 -2.68 30.59
N THR A 397 14.66 -1.66 30.78
CA THR A 397 15.36 -0.95 29.69
C THR A 397 16.29 -1.87 28.90
N ALA A 398 17.09 -2.69 29.59
CA ALA A 398 17.97 -3.67 28.94
C ALA A 398 17.19 -4.70 28.11
N THR A 399 16.02 -5.12 28.60
CA THR A 399 15.12 -6.03 27.87
C THR A 399 14.62 -5.38 26.58
N ILE A 400 14.20 -4.12 26.63
CA ILE A 400 13.72 -3.36 25.48
C ILE A 400 14.86 -3.16 24.46
N GLN A 401 16.04 -2.71 24.91
CA GLN A 401 17.21 -2.53 24.05
C GLN A 401 17.60 -3.83 23.35
N ARG A 402 17.56 -4.98 24.05
CA ARG A 402 17.80 -6.29 23.45
C ARG A 402 16.78 -6.64 22.36
N ARG A 403 15.49 -6.37 22.60
CA ARG A 403 14.42 -6.57 21.60
C ARG A 403 14.67 -5.71 20.36
N PHE A 404 15.05 -4.45 20.54
CA PHE A 404 15.39 -3.55 19.45
C PHE A 404 16.66 -3.95 18.70
N HIS A 405 17.66 -4.50 19.37
CA HIS A 405 18.86 -5.02 18.72
C HIS A 405 18.53 -6.23 17.82
N ILE A 406 17.75 -7.19 18.32
CA ILE A 406 17.25 -8.33 17.52
C ILE A 406 16.35 -7.83 16.37
N GLY A 407 15.46 -6.88 16.67
CA GLY A 407 14.59 -6.25 15.69
C GLY A 407 15.35 -5.49 14.60
N GLY A 408 16.47 -4.86 14.93
CA GLY A 408 17.38 -4.20 14.00
C GLY A 408 18.02 -5.19 13.02
N TRP A 409 18.46 -6.36 13.51
CA TRP A 409 18.91 -7.46 12.64
C TRP A 409 17.81 -7.90 11.68
N LEU A 410 16.59 -8.14 12.18
CA LEU A 410 15.45 -8.58 11.35
C LEU A 410 15.07 -7.53 10.31
N LEU A 411 15.03 -6.25 10.69
CA LEU A 411 14.75 -5.14 9.77
C LEU A 411 15.83 -5.04 8.70
N GLY A 412 17.10 -5.14 9.08
CA GLY A 412 18.23 -5.16 8.17
C GLY A 412 18.15 -6.32 7.17
N LEU A 413 17.90 -7.54 7.66
CA LEU A 413 17.70 -8.73 6.82
C LEU A 413 16.52 -8.55 5.84
N TRP A 414 15.41 -7.97 6.29
CA TRP A 414 14.26 -7.66 5.44
C TRP A 414 14.62 -6.69 4.31
N VAL A 415 15.31 -5.58 4.62
CA VAL A 415 15.75 -4.62 3.61
C VAL A 415 16.74 -5.25 2.63
N GLY A 416 17.71 -6.02 3.14
CA GLY A 416 18.66 -6.77 2.32
C GLY A 416 17.98 -7.76 1.38
N LEU A 417 16.96 -8.49 1.85
CA LEU A 417 16.14 -9.40 1.04
C LEU A 417 15.40 -8.65 -0.07
N VAL A 418 14.76 -7.52 0.25
CA VAL A 418 14.03 -6.71 -0.74
C VAL A 418 14.98 -6.21 -1.83
N VAL A 419 16.16 -5.72 -1.45
CA VAL A 419 17.19 -5.27 -2.40
C VAL A 419 17.66 -6.43 -3.27
N ALA A 420 17.96 -7.60 -2.68
CA ALA A 420 18.38 -8.78 -3.42
C ALA A 420 17.31 -9.23 -4.43
N VAL A 421 16.04 -9.32 -4.01
CA VAL A 421 14.91 -9.70 -4.89
C VAL A 421 14.73 -8.70 -6.03
N LYS A 422 14.85 -7.39 -5.78
CA LYS A 422 14.80 -6.37 -6.84
C LYS A 422 15.94 -6.52 -7.84
N LEU A 423 17.18 -6.75 -7.38
CA LEU A 423 18.35 -6.94 -8.25
C LEU A 423 18.25 -8.21 -9.11
N ILE A 424 17.80 -9.31 -8.52
CA ILE A 424 17.51 -10.56 -9.24
C ILE A 424 16.40 -10.32 -10.26
N GLY A 425 15.32 -9.63 -9.88
CA GLY A 425 14.20 -9.28 -10.75
C GLY A 425 14.61 -8.47 -11.97
N LEU A 426 15.55 -7.52 -11.84
CA LEU A 426 16.10 -6.75 -12.96
C LEU A 426 16.93 -7.59 -13.94
N SER A 427 17.39 -8.77 -13.51
CA SER A 427 18.20 -9.67 -14.33
C SER A 427 17.38 -10.72 -15.08
N VAL A 428 16.18 -11.02 -14.58
CA VAL A 428 15.26 -11.96 -15.20
C VAL A 428 14.53 -11.26 -16.35
N ARG A 429 14.92 -11.59 -17.58
CA ARG A 429 14.13 -11.21 -18.76
C ARG A 429 12.92 -12.13 -18.88
N ARG A 430 11.75 -11.54 -19.12
CA ARG A 430 10.53 -12.25 -19.49
C ARG A 430 10.11 -11.77 -20.86
N GLY A 431 9.94 -12.70 -21.80
CA GLY A 431 9.34 -12.41 -23.10
C GLY A 431 7.92 -11.88 -22.92
N ARG A 432 7.57 -10.90 -23.73
CA ARG A 432 6.24 -10.28 -23.81
C ARG A 432 5.99 -9.92 -25.26
N ASP A 433 4.90 -10.41 -25.80
CA ASP A 433 4.53 -10.16 -27.20
C ASP A 433 3.69 -8.88 -27.32
N GLU A 434 2.98 -8.50 -26.25
CA GLU A 434 2.04 -7.39 -26.22
C GLU A 434 2.28 -6.43 -25.04
N TYR A 435 1.59 -5.29 -25.07
CA TYR A 435 1.57 -4.34 -23.95
C TYR A 435 0.78 -4.95 -22.79
N GLU A 436 1.40 -5.00 -21.62
CA GLU A 436 0.80 -5.58 -20.42
C GLU A 436 0.85 -4.62 -19.24
N ALA A 437 -0.19 -4.61 -18.41
CA ALA A 437 -0.14 -3.90 -17.14
C ALA A 437 0.72 -4.67 -16.11
N ASP A 438 1.61 -3.97 -15.43
CA ASP A 438 2.45 -4.50 -14.37
C ASP A 438 1.59 -4.97 -13.18
N ARG A 439 1.75 -6.23 -12.79
CA ARG A 439 0.93 -6.87 -11.74
C ARG A 439 1.08 -6.20 -10.36
N GLY A 440 2.25 -5.67 -10.02
CA GLY A 440 2.52 -5.05 -8.72
C GLY A 440 2.33 -3.54 -8.73
N ALA A 441 2.68 -2.88 -9.85
CA ALA A 441 2.64 -1.43 -9.98
C ALA A 441 1.28 -0.89 -10.44
N CYS A 442 0.47 -1.67 -11.17
CA CYS A 442 -0.84 -1.23 -11.61
C CYS A 442 -1.82 -1.10 -10.44
N VAL A 443 -2.35 0.10 -10.23
CA VAL A 443 -3.35 0.40 -9.18
C VAL A 443 -4.80 0.33 -9.69
N ALA A 444 -5.02 -0.24 -10.88
CA ALA A 444 -6.34 -0.43 -11.47
C ALA A 444 -7.20 0.85 -11.60
N CYS A 445 -6.57 2.02 -11.81
CA CYS A 445 -7.27 3.31 -11.89
C CYS A 445 -8.23 3.47 -13.09
N GLY A 446 -8.14 2.60 -14.10
CA GLY A 446 -8.95 2.64 -15.31
C GLY A 446 -8.73 3.83 -16.24
N ARG A 447 -7.66 4.62 -16.06
CA ARG A 447 -7.38 5.82 -16.88
C ARG A 447 -6.99 5.48 -18.31
N CYS A 448 -6.50 4.27 -18.55
CA CYS A 448 -6.17 3.75 -19.89
C CYS A 448 -7.38 3.24 -20.68
N PHE A 449 -8.50 2.89 -20.02
CA PHE A 449 -9.67 2.29 -20.69
C PHE A 449 -10.24 3.18 -21.82
N PRO A 450 -10.46 4.50 -21.62
CA PRO A 450 -11.02 5.35 -22.66
C PRO A 450 -10.08 5.60 -23.85
N TYR A 451 -8.80 5.27 -23.73
CA TYR A 451 -7.80 5.48 -24.78
C TYR A 451 -7.50 4.21 -25.56
N CYS A 452 -8.06 3.07 -25.18
CA CYS A 452 -7.86 1.81 -25.88
C CYS A 452 -8.98 1.66 -26.94
N PRO A 453 -8.65 1.64 -28.25
CA PRO A 453 -9.65 1.51 -29.31
C PRO A 453 -10.50 0.24 -29.17
N ALA A 454 -9.86 -0.87 -28.80
CA ALA A 454 -10.56 -2.14 -28.58
C ALA A 454 -11.57 -2.09 -27.43
N ASP A 455 -11.34 -1.27 -26.39
CA ASP A 455 -12.33 -1.09 -25.31
C ASP A 455 -13.53 -0.25 -25.78
N GLU A 456 -13.31 0.70 -26.71
CA GLU A 456 -14.39 1.50 -27.28
C GLU A 456 -15.30 0.65 -28.16
N ASP A 457 -14.72 -0.15 -29.07
CA ASP A 457 -15.45 -1.05 -29.96
C ASP A 457 -16.30 -2.06 -29.18
N VAL A 458 -15.73 -2.70 -28.15
CA VAL A 458 -16.47 -3.65 -27.30
C VAL A 458 -17.62 -2.97 -26.55
N ARG A 459 -17.42 -1.72 -26.08
CA ARG A 459 -18.49 -0.98 -25.41
C ARG A 459 -19.60 -0.57 -26.36
N LEU A 460 -19.28 -0.17 -27.59
CA LEU A 460 -20.28 0.16 -28.61
C LEU A 460 -21.08 -1.08 -29.03
N GLN A 461 -20.42 -2.22 -29.22
CA GLN A 461 -21.10 -3.49 -29.50
C GLN A 461 -22.03 -3.92 -28.36
N ALA A 462 -21.58 -3.79 -27.10
CA ALA A 462 -22.40 -4.11 -25.94
C ALA A 462 -23.60 -3.17 -25.76
N LEU A 463 -23.48 -1.89 -26.13
CA LEU A 463 -24.62 -0.96 -26.11
C LEU A 463 -25.61 -1.31 -27.22
N ALA A 464 -25.12 -1.61 -28.43
CA ALA A 464 -25.96 -2.02 -29.55
C ALA A 464 -26.76 -3.31 -29.26
N SER A 465 -26.16 -4.28 -28.55
CA SER A 465 -26.88 -5.50 -28.16
C SER A 465 -27.98 -5.24 -27.12
N LEU A 466 -27.73 -4.34 -26.16
CA LEU A 466 -28.75 -3.97 -25.15
C LEU A 466 -29.89 -3.16 -25.78
N GLU A 467 -29.58 -2.30 -26.76
CA GLU A 467 -30.60 -1.60 -27.54
C GLU A 467 -31.46 -2.59 -28.33
N ALA A 468 -30.86 -3.57 -29.00
CA ALA A 468 -31.58 -4.63 -29.71
C ALA A 468 -32.50 -5.45 -28.77
N GLU A 469 -31.99 -5.88 -27.60
CA GLU A 469 -32.78 -6.60 -26.60
C GLU A 469 -33.94 -5.75 -26.05
N SER A 470 -33.75 -4.45 -25.88
CA SER A 470 -34.80 -3.52 -25.45
C SER A 470 -35.86 -3.19 -26.51
N VAL A 471 -35.56 -3.45 -27.79
CA VAL A 471 -36.53 -3.37 -28.89
C VAL A 471 -37.32 -4.67 -28.95
N GLU A 472 -36.65 -5.82 -28.85
CA GLU A 472 -37.29 -7.14 -28.87
C GLU A 472 -38.29 -7.32 -27.72
N VAL A 473 -37.92 -6.95 -26.48
CA VAL A 473 -38.85 -6.97 -25.32
C VAL A 473 -40.05 -6.04 -25.53
N ARG A 474 -39.85 -4.91 -26.22
CA ARG A 474 -40.91 -3.92 -26.47
C ARG A 474 -41.90 -4.42 -27.50
N ASP A 475 -41.41 -5.04 -28.56
CA ASP A 475 -42.23 -5.67 -29.60
C ASP A 475 -43.01 -6.87 -29.04
N GLU A 476 -42.41 -7.67 -28.14
CA GLU A 476 -43.13 -8.75 -27.43
C GLU A 476 -44.22 -8.21 -26.51
N THR A 477 -43.98 -7.12 -25.75
CA THR A 477 -45.05 -6.49 -24.95
C THR A 477 -46.16 -5.88 -25.81
N ALA A 478 -45.84 -5.34 -26.99
CA ALA A 478 -46.83 -4.79 -27.91
C ALA A 478 -47.68 -5.87 -28.61
N LEU A 479 -47.21 -7.12 -28.67
CA LEU A 479 -47.96 -8.26 -29.20
C LEU A 479 -48.88 -8.92 -28.17
N LEU A 480 -48.74 -8.58 -26.88
CA LEU A 480 -49.54 -9.12 -25.77
C LEU A 480 -50.67 -8.16 -25.32
N GLU A 481 -50.69 -6.93 -25.81
CA GLU A 481 -51.81 -5.96 -25.71
C GLU A 481 -52.72 -6.05 -26.93
#